data_AF-A0A444HGW3-F1
#
_entry.id   AF-A0A444HGW3-F1
#
_cell.length_a   1.000
_cell.length_b   1.000
_cell.length_c   1.000
_cell.angle_alpha   90.00
_cell.angle_beta   90.00
_cell.angle_gamma   90.00
#
_symmetry.space_group_name_H-M   'P 1'
#
loop_
_entity.id
_entity.type
_entity.pdbx_description
1 polymer ?
#
loop_
_entity_poly.entity_id
_entity_poly.type
_entity_poly.pdbx_seq_one_letter_code
_entity_poly.pdbx_strand_id
1 'polypeptide(L)'
;MWSLPALPTDNLYKLITLLGMAMYISAFYLLYVEKKPFEETGAFIYSRAAVLRDRLEDAGAKPKPLEKDLTEESPYDRYREFRDLIHSAALDPVQAQQLRDMNEQLLNTRLSNLRNVDRAEQMALNIRLLTILAAILTTGGSIAWYFCFQRHQDFIAKVNALEAYQRVLLAQA
;
A
#
# COMPACT_ATOMS: atom_id res chain seq x y z
N MET A 1 -24.50 -32.37 20.62
CA MET A 1 -24.29 -31.85 19.26
C MET A 1 -25.06 -30.55 19.13
N TRP A 2 -24.39 -29.40 19.05
CA TRP A 2 -25.07 -28.13 18.83
C TRP A 2 -25.64 -28.07 17.40
N SER A 3 -26.96 -27.97 17.30
CA SER A 3 -27.66 -27.68 16.04
C SER A 3 -27.63 -26.18 15.80
N LEU A 4 -26.61 -25.69 15.11
CA LEU A 4 -26.64 -24.34 14.55
C LEU A 4 -27.81 -24.27 13.55
N PRO A 5 -28.63 -23.19 13.59
CA PRO A 5 -29.79 -23.06 12.72
C PRO A 5 -29.36 -23.09 11.26
N ALA A 6 -30.12 -23.81 10.44
CA ALA A 6 -29.94 -23.89 8.99
C ALA A 6 -30.34 -22.56 8.33
N LEU A 7 -29.51 -21.53 8.51
CA LEU A 7 -29.41 -20.47 7.51
C LEU A 7 -29.05 -21.13 6.17
N PRO A 8 -29.39 -20.55 5.00
CA PRO A 8 -28.92 -21.03 3.71
C PRO A 8 -27.42 -20.74 3.60
N THR A 9 -26.61 -21.47 4.37
CA THR A 9 -25.18 -21.28 4.58
C THR A 9 -24.36 -21.66 3.35
N ASP A 10 -24.93 -22.43 2.43
CA ASP A 10 -24.24 -22.92 1.24
C ASP A 10 -23.80 -21.80 0.29
N ASN A 11 -24.52 -20.67 0.28
CA ASN A 11 -24.12 -19.47 -0.48
C ASN A 11 -23.19 -18.54 0.31
N LEU A 12 -23.23 -18.59 1.64
CA LEU A 12 -22.41 -17.71 2.48
C LEU A 12 -20.92 -18.06 2.39
N TYR A 13 -20.55 -19.35 2.42
CA TYR A 13 -19.15 -19.76 2.30
C TYR A 13 -18.57 -19.49 0.91
N LYS A 14 -19.38 -19.67 -0.13
CA LYS A 14 -19.02 -19.31 -1.51
C LYS A 14 -18.81 -17.80 -1.63
N LEU A 15 -19.70 -16.99 -1.05
CA LEU A 15 -19.56 -15.53 -1.01
C LEU A 15 -18.28 -15.08 -0.29
N ILE A 16 -17.99 -15.64 0.89
CA ILE A 16 -16.78 -15.34 1.66
C ILE A 16 -15.52 -15.69 0.85
N THR A 17 -15.53 -16.83 0.15
CA THR A 17 -14.41 -17.26 -0.69
C THR A 17 -14.21 -16.32 -1.88
N LEU A 18 -15.28 -15.96 -2.59
CA LEU A 18 -15.22 -15.02 -3.72
C LEU A 18 -14.78 -13.62 -3.28
N LEU A 19 -15.25 -13.16 -2.12
CA LEU A 19 -14.82 -11.89 -1.53
C LEU A 19 -13.32 -11.94 -1.21
N GLY A 20 -12.84 -13.02 -0.59
CA GLY A 20 -11.42 -13.23 -0.34
C GLY A 20 -10.57 -13.19 -1.62
N MET A 21 -11.01 -13.86 -2.68
CA MET A 21 -10.34 -13.84 -3.99
C MET A 21 -10.30 -12.43 -4.60
N ALA A 22 -11.41 -11.69 -4.55
CA ALA A 22 -11.48 -10.33 -5.05
C ALA A 22 -10.53 -9.38 -4.29
N MET A 23 -10.45 -9.54 -2.96
CA MET A 23 -9.49 -8.80 -2.14
C MET A 23 -8.04 -9.18 -2.48
N TYR A 24 -7.77 -10.45 -2.76
CA TYR A 24 -6.45 -10.93 -3.16
C TYR A 24 -6.01 -10.28 -4.47
N ILE A 25 -6.87 -10.30 -5.49
CA ILE A 25 -6.62 -9.64 -6.79
C ILE A 25 -6.40 -8.14 -6.60
N SER A 26 -7.21 -7.49 -5.76
CA SER A 26 -7.09 -6.06 -5.48
C SER A 26 -5.76 -5.72 -4.79
N ALA A 27 -5.29 -6.56 -3.85
CA ALA A 27 -4.00 -6.39 -3.21
C ALA A 27 -2.83 -6.50 -4.20
N PHE A 28 -2.88 -7.48 -5.11
CA PHE A 28 -1.88 -7.63 -6.18
C PHE A 28 -1.89 -6.44 -7.14
N TYR A 29 -3.07 -5.93 -7.49
CA TYR A 29 -3.19 -4.74 -8.33
C TYR A 29 -2.56 -3.52 -7.67
N LEU A 30 -2.84 -3.28 -6.38
CA LEU A 30 -2.25 -2.17 -5.63
C LEU A 30 -0.72 -2.28 -5.53
N LEU A 31 -0.20 -3.48 -5.25
CA LEU A 31 1.26 -3.74 -5.27
C LEU A 31 1.91 -3.44 -6.62
N TYR A 32 1.21 -3.70 -7.72
CA TYR A 32 1.73 -3.46 -9.06
C TYR A 32 1.72 -1.97 -9.42
N VAL A 33 0.64 -1.26 -9.11
CA VAL A 33 0.51 0.18 -9.40
C VAL A 33 1.47 1.03 -8.58
N GLU A 34 1.80 0.61 -7.36
CA GLU A 34 2.72 1.34 -6.48
C GLU A 34 4.20 1.19 -6.82
N LYS A 35 4.60 0.25 -7.69
CA LYS A 35 5.98 0.14 -8.15
C LYS A 35 6.33 1.25 -9.15
N LYS A 36 6.28 2.50 -8.72
CA LYS A 36 7.12 3.54 -9.31
C LYS A 36 8.46 3.48 -8.61
N PRO A 37 9.56 3.18 -9.33
CA PRO A 37 10.87 3.12 -8.71
C PRO A 37 11.15 4.48 -8.07
N PHE A 38 11.43 4.46 -6.77
CA PHE A 38 11.91 5.61 -6.03
C PHE A 38 13.38 5.80 -6.41
N GLU A 39 13.62 6.35 -7.59
CA GLU A 39 14.96 6.66 -8.06
C GLU A 39 15.30 8.08 -7.60
N GLU A 40 16.21 8.14 -6.62
CA GLU A 40 16.98 9.29 -6.18
C GLU A 40 16.17 10.59 -6.06
N THR A 41 15.77 11.02 -4.86
CA THR A 41 15.23 12.38 -4.71
C THR A 41 13.99 12.72 -5.57
N GLY A 42 13.17 11.77 -6.01
CA GLY A 42 11.80 11.96 -6.52
C GLY A 42 11.58 12.93 -7.72
N ALA A 43 11.69 14.25 -7.49
CA ALA A 43 11.40 15.32 -8.44
C ALA A 43 12.64 16.16 -8.79
N PHE A 44 13.80 15.51 -8.96
CA PHE A 44 15.08 16.19 -9.19
C PHE A 44 15.48 17.11 -8.01
N ILE A 45 15.12 16.74 -6.77
CA ILE A 45 15.37 17.58 -5.58
C ILE A 45 16.86 17.82 -5.38
N TYR A 46 17.69 16.79 -5.56
CA TYR A 46 19.14 16.94 -5.43
C TYR A 46 19.68 18.00 -6.38
N SER A 47 19.36 17.88 -7.67
CA SER A 47 19.78 18.86 -8.67
C SER A 47 19.19 20.25 -8.44
N ARG A 48 17.95 20.38 -7.93
CA ARG A 48 17.38 21.69 -7.59
C ARG A 48 18.11 22.34 -6.42
N ALA A 49 18.48 21.55 -5.41
CA ALA A 49 19.30 22.01 -4.28
C ALA A 49 20.71 22.40 -4.75
N ALA A 50 21.32 21.63 -5.66
CA ALA A 50 22.61 21.95 -6.25
C ALA A 50 22.57 23.25 -7.05
N VAL A 51 21.55 23.44 -7.90
CA VAL A 51 21.36 24.67 -8.66
C VAL A 51 21.17 25.88 -7.74
N LEU A 52 20.39 25.75 -6.67
CA LEU A 52 20.21 26.83 -5.69
C LEU A 52 21.52 27.15 -4.97
N ARG A 53 22.28 26.13 -4.57
CA ARG A 53 23.61 26.30 -3.95
C ARG A 53 24.57 27.05 -4.88
N ASP A 54 24.68 26.61 -6.13
CA ASP A 54 25.61 27.21 -7.10
C ASP A 54 25.25 28.68 -7.36
N ARG A 55 23.95 29.01 -7.47
CA ARG A 55 23.52 30.41 -7.62
C ARG A 55 23.81 31.27 -6.38
N LEU A 56 23.78 30.69 -5.19
CA LEU A 56 24.18 31.39 -3.96
C LEU A 56 25.70 31.61 -3.92
N GLU A 57 26.47 30.65 -4.40
CA GLU A 57 27.92 30.77 -4.53
C GLU A 57 28.31 31.84 -5.56
N ASP A 58 27.64 31.87 -6.72
CA ASP A 58 27.79 32.92 -7.74
C ASP A 58 27.44 34.31 -7.20
N ALA A 59 26.50 34.39 -6.25
CA ALA A 59 26.14 35.61 -5.54
C ALA A 59 27.14 36.02 -4.44
N GLY A 60 28.23 35.28 -4.27
CA GLY A 60 29.26 35.53 -3.26
C GLY A 60 28.94 34.99 -1.87
N ALA A 61 27.85 34.22 -1.71
CA ALA A 61 27.56 33.52 -0.48
C ALA A 61 28.39 32.23 -0.38
N LYS A 62 28.50 31.66 0.82
CA LYS A 62 29.26 30.41 1.06
C LYS A 62 28.34 29.34 1.65
N PRO A 63 27.46 28.73 0.83
CA PRO A 63 26.57 27.67 1.29
C PRO A 63 27.36 26.42 1.71
N LYS A 64 26.83 25.66 2.69
CA LYS A 64 27.47 24.39 3.06
C LYS A 64 27.33 23.37 1.93
N PRO A 65 28.28 22.43 1.79
CA PRO A 65 28.15 21.34 0.82
C PRO A 65 26.85 20.56 1.05
N LEU A 66 26.29 20.06 -0.05
CA LEU A 66 25.14 19.16 0.00
C LEU A 66 25.61 17.78 0.43
N GLU A 67 24.85 17.15 1.32
CA GLU A 67 25.06 15.75 1.68
C GLU A 67 24.79 14.85 0.47
N LYS A 68 25.43 13.68 0.43
CA LYS A 68 25.19 12.71 -0.66
C LYS A 68 23.75 12.22 -0.69
N ASP A 69 23.11 12.17 0.49
CA ASP A 69 21.70 11.86 0.65
C ASP A 69 21.00 13.03 1.36
N LEU A 70 19.97 13.59 0.72
CA LEU A 70 19.19 14.69 1.28
C LEU A 70 18.10 14.23 2.27
N THR A 71 17.97 12.93 2.51
CA THR A 71 17.03 12.38 3.51
C THR A 71 17.58 12.48 4.93
N GLU A 72 18.90 12.50 5.10
CA GLU A 72 19.57 12.64 6.41
C GLU A 72 19.50 14.07 6.95
N GLU A 73 19.29 15.03 6.04
CA GLU A 73 19.21 16.44 6.38
C GLU A 73 17.77 16.92 6.67
N SER A 74 17.62 17.72 7.72
CA SER A 74 16.41 18.49 8.02
C SER A 74 16.09 19.51 6.92
N PRO A 75 14.93 19.40 6.23
CA PRO A 75 14.54 20.36 5.19
C PRO A 75 14.39 21.78 5.71
N TYR A 76 13.96 21.94 6.97
CA TYR A 76 13.76 23.25 7.59
C TYR A 76 15.08 23.94 7.91
N ASP A 77 16.09 23.20 8.36
CA ASP A 77 17.39 23.79 8.69
C ASP A 77 18.11 24.23 7.42
N ARG A 78 18.04 23.43 6.34
CA ARG A 78 18.58 23.84 5.04
C ARG A 78 17.85 25.04 4.45
N TYR A 79 16.52 25.09 4.56
CA TYR A 79 15.74 26.24 4.12
C TYR A 79 16.16 27.51 4.86
N ARG A 80 16.34 27.45 6.18
CA ARG A 80 16.80 28.58 6.99
C ARG A 80 18.19 29.03 6.58
N GLU A 81 19.13 28.09 6.40
CA GLU A 81 20.48 28.39 5.92
C GLU A 81 20.44 29.17 4.60
N PHE A 82 19.75 28.65 3.58
CA PHE A 82 19.65 29.33 2.30
C PHE A 82 18.92 30.67 2.40
N ARG A 83 17.88 30.78 3.22
CA ARG A 83 17.18 32.06 3.45
C ARG A 83 18.11 33.10 4.05
N ASP A 84 18.89 32.73 5.05
CA ASP A 84 19.82 33.64 5.74
C ASP A 84 20.99 34.03 4.81
N LEU A 85 21.44 33.12 3.94
CA LEU A 85 22.41 33.41 2.87
C LEU A 85 21.84 34.36 1.81
N ILE A 86 20.59 34.20 1.40
CA ILE A 86 19.92 35.12 0.47
C ILE A 86 19.80 36.52 1.09
N HIS A 87 19.51 36.61 2.39
CA HIS A 87 19.41 37.90 3.08
C HIS A 87 20.76 38.59 3.29
N SER A 88 21.84 37.83 3.48
CA SER A 88 23.18 38.36 3.70
C SER A 88 23.94 38.64 2.40
N ALA A 89 23.54 38.03 1.29
CA ALA A 89 24.09 38.32 -0.03
C ALA A 89 23.64 39.71 -0.52
N ALA A 90 24.58 40.49 -1.06
CA ALA A 90 24.32 41.80 -1.65
C ALA A 90 23.70 41.64 -3.06
N LEU A 91 22.50 41.07 -3.10
CA LEU A 91 21.78 40.74 -4.33
C LEU A 91 20.87 41.88 -4.80
N ASP A 92 20.68 41.97 -6.11
CA ASP A 92 19.60 42.77 -6.69
C ASP A 92 18.23 42.25 -6.22
N PRO A 93 17.23 43.10 -5.96
CA PRO A 93 15.92 42.68 -5.46
C PRO A 93 15.24 41.61 -6.32
N VAL A 94 15.44 41.63 -7.66
CA VAL A 94 14.84 40.65 -8.56
C VAL A 94 15.49 39.28 -8.38
N GLN A 95 16.83 39.23 -8.28
CA GLN A 95 17.57 38.00 -8.05
C GLN A 95 17.28 37.42 -6.66
N ALA A 96 17.21 38.28 -5.64
CA ALA A 96 16.86 37.87 -4.28
C ALA A 96 15.46 37.23 -4.22
N GLN A 97 14.48 37.77 -4.95
CA GLN A 97 13.15 37.18 -5.02
C GLN A 97 13.16 35.81 -5.71
N GLN A 98 13.86 35.68 -6.84
CA GLN A 98 13.97 34.39 -7.54
C GLN A 98 14.59 33.29 -6.66
N LEU A 99 15.65 33.61 -5.92
CA LEU A 99 16.28 32.64 -5.02
C LEU A 99 15.38 32.27 -3.84
N ARG A 100 14.59 33.21 -3.32
CA ARG A 100 13.56 32.93 -2.30
C ARG A 100 12.51 31.97 -2.82
N ASP A 101 11.95 32.27 -3.99
CA ASP A 101 10.93 31.42 -4.62
C ASP A 101 11.46 30.00 -4.86
N MET A 102 12.71 29.88 -5.32
CA MET A 102 13.38 28.59 -5.49
C MET A 102 13.56 27.85 -4.16
N ASN A 103 13.98 28.54 -3.11
CA ASN A 103 14.15 27.96 -1.77
C ASN A 103 12.81 27.48 -1.18
N GLU A 104 11.74 28.26 -1.34
CA GLU A 104 10.38 27.91 -0.91
C GLU A 104 9.83 26.71 -1.69
N GLN A 105 10.01 26.68 -3.02
CA GLN A 105 9.63 25.54 -3.85
C GLN A 105 10.38 24.27 -3.45
N LEU A 106 11.67 24.38 -3.16
CA LEU A 106 12.49 23.26 -2.70
C LEU A 106 11.99 22.73 -1.35
N LEU A 107 11.71 23.61 -0.39
CA LEU A 107 11.15 23.23 0.91
C LEU A 107 9.80 22.51 0.73
N ASN A 108 8.86 23.10 -0.02
CA ASN A 108 7.54 22.52 -0.25
C ASN A 108 7.63 21.14 -0.93
N THR A 109 8.55 20.98 -1.87
CA THR A 109 8.76 19.70 -2.55
C THR A 109 9.34 18.65 -1.59
N ARG A 110 10.34 19.02 -0.77
CA ARG A 110 10.91 18.12 0.24
C ARG A 110 9.87 17.69 1.27
N LEU A 111 9.06 18.61 1.79
CA LEU A 111 7.99 18.32 2.74
C LEU A 111 6.89 17.42 2.14
N SER A 112 6.51 17.69 0.88
CA SER A 112 5.58 16.83 0.15
C SER A 112 6.12 15.41 0.00
N ASN A 113 7.40 15.27 -0.33
CA ASN A 113 8.06 13.97 -0.46
C ASN A 113 8.13 13.21 0.87
N LEU A 114 8.46 13.88 1.98
CA LEU A 114 8.43 13.25 3.31
C LEU A 114 7.04 12.69 3.62
N ARG A 115 5.97 13.47 3.38
CA ARG A 115 4.59 13.01 3.57
C ARG A 115 4.23 11.85 2.64
N ASN A 116 4.78 11.81 1.43
CA ASN A 116 4.53 10.73 0.48
C ASN A 116 5.27 9.44 0.89
N VAL A 117 6.46 9.54 1.47
CA VAL A 117 7.18 8.39 2.04
C VAL A 117 6.39 7.80 3.21
N ASP A 118 5.96 8.63 4.16
CA ASP A 118 5.13 8.19 5.29
C ASP A 118 3.84 7.48 4.81
N ARG A 119 3.20 8.06 3.78
CA ARG A 119 2.00 7.47 3.17
C ARG A 119 2.30 6.15 2.47
N ALA A 120 3.43 6.03 1.77
CA ALA A 120 3.82 4.80 1.09
C ALA A 120 4.08 3.67 2.10
N GLU A 121 4.72 3.98 3.24
CA GLU A 121 4.90 2.99 4.32
C GLU A 121 3.56 2.54 4.92
N GLN A 122 2.66 3.48 5.20
CA GLN A 122 1.30 3.15 5.66
C GLN A 122 0.51 2.34 4.62
N MET A 123 0.64 2.67 3.34
CA MET A 123 -0.02 1.97 2.25
C MET A 123 0.52 0.53 2.12
N ALA A 124 1.83 0.33 2.26
CA ALA A 124 2.45 -0.99 2.29
C ALA A 124 1.92 -1.86 3.45
N LEU A 125 1.76 -1.26 4.65
CA LEU A 125 1.13 -1.95 5.79
C LEU A 125 -0.32 -2.35 5.47
N ASN A 126 -1.12 -1.44 4.93
CA ASN A 126 -2.51 -1.69 4.56
C ASN A 126 -2.64 -2.81 3.52
N ILE A 127 -1.76 -2.83 2.52
CA ILE A 127 -1.72 -3.88 1.50
C ILE A 127 -1.35 -5.24 2.10
N ARG A 128 -0.39 -5.29 3.04
CA ARG A 128 -0.06 -6.53 3.77
C ARG A 128 -1.26 -7.05 4.56
N LEU A 129 -1.92 -6.18 5.31
CA LEU A 129 -3.13 -6.54 6.07
C LEU A 129 -4.26 -7.02 5.16
N LEU A 130 -4.49 -6.33 4.03
CA LEU A 130 -5.46 -6.73 3.01
C LEU A 130 -5.15 -8.12 2.46
N THR A 131 -3.88 -8.40 2.18
CA THR A 131 -3.42 -9.70 1.66
C THR A 131 -3.63 -10.83 2.69
N ILE A 132 -3.31 -10.58 3.96
CA ILE A 132 -3.51 -11.54 5.05
C ILE A 132 -5.00 -11.84 5.24
N LEU A 133 -5.85 -10.80 5.30
CA LEU A 133 -7.29 -10.96 5.41
C LEU A 133 -7.88 -11.71 4.21
N ALA A 134 -7.44 -11.36 3.01
CA ALA A 134 -7.84 -12.06 1.78
C ALA A 134 -7.47 -13.54 1.82
N ALA A 135 -6.27 -13.90 2.32
CA ALA A 135 -5.83 -15.28 2.48
C ALA A 135 -6.71 -16.03 3.49
N ILE A 136 -7.01 -15.42 4.64
CA ILE A 136 -7.88 -16.00 5.67
C ILE A 136 -9.29 -16.25 5.13
N LEU A 137 -9.90 -15.26 4.47
CA LEU A 137 -11.26 -15.39 3.94
C LEU A 137 -11.34 -16.41 2.81
N THR A 138 -10.36 -16.41 1.90
CA THR A 138 -10.32 -17.37 0.79
C THR A 138 -10.13 -18.80 1.30
N THR A 139 -9.16 -19.01 2.17
CA THR A 139 -8.82 -20.34 2.70
C THR A 139 -9.92 -20.84 3.64
N GLY A 140 -10.36 -20.00 4.59
CA GLY A 140 -11.41 -20.32 5.54
C GLY A 140 -12.75 -20.57 4.87
N GLY A 141 -13.11 -19.75 3.88
CA GLY A 141 -14.31 -19.95 3.05
C GLY A 141 -14.25 -21.26 2.28
N SER A 142 -13.11 -21.58 1.66
CA SER A 142 -12.92 -22.82 0.91
C SER A 142 -13.00 -24.06 1.80
N ILE A 143 -12.36 -24.02 2.98
CA ILE A 143 -12.40 -25.12 3.96
C ILE A 143 -13.84 -25.32 4.47
N ALA A 144 -14.53 -24.25 4.87
CA ALA A 144 -15.89 -24.33 5.35
C ALA A 144 -16.84 -24.87 4.27
N TRP A 145 -16.68 -24.41 3.04
CA TRP A 145 -17.44 -24.91 1.90
C TRP A 145 -17.19 -26.40 1.67
N TYR A 146 -15.94 -26.85 1.67
CA TYR A 146 -15.59 -28.26 1.51
C TYR A 146 -16.24 -29.15 2.57
N PHE A 147 -16.18 -28.78 3.86
CA PHE A 147 -16.79 -29.57 4.92
C PHE A 147 -18.32 -29.63 4.82
N CYS A 148 -18.97 -28.52 4.48
CA CYS A 148 -20.42 -28.50 4.27
C CYS A 148 -20.84 -29.35 3.06
N PHE A 149 -20.09 -29.26 1.97
CA PHE A 149 -20.32 -30.06 0.77
C PHE A 149 -20.11 -31.55 1.04
N GLN A 150 -19.01 -31.93 1.69
CA GLN A 150 -18.74 -33.33 2.04
C GLN A 150 -19.84 -33.90 2.93
N ARG A 151 -20.29 -33.14 3.95
CA ARG A 151 -21.39 -33.57 4.82
C ARG A 151 -22.68 -33.81 4.04
N HIS A 152 -22.95 -32.99 3.03
CA HIS A 152 -24.13 -33.16 2.17
C HIS A 152 -24.01 -34.40 1.29
N GLN A 153 -22.86 -34.62 0.66
CA GLN A 153 -22.59 -35.82 -0.14
C GLN A 153 -22.70 -37.10 0.69
N ASP A 154 -22.12 -37.11 1.89
CA ASP A 154 -22.19 -38.25 2.81
C ASP A 154 -23.63 -38.56 3.23
N PHE A 155 -24.47 -37.53 3.41
CA PHE A 155 -25.89 -37.71 3.70
C PHE A 155 -26.63 -38.35 2.53
N ILE A 156 -26.43 -37.86 1.31
CA ILE A 156 -27.03 -38.43 0.08
C ILE A 156 -26.58 -39.88 -0.10
N ALA A 157 -25.30 -40.18 0.07
CA ALA A 157 -24.77 -41.53 -0.07
C ALA A 157 -25.41 -42.50 0.94
N LYS A 158 -25.61 -42.08 2.19
CA LYS A 158 -26.31 -42.88 3.21
C LYS A 158 -27.76 -43.15 2.84
N VAL A 159 -28.48 -42.13 2.38
CA VAL A 159 -29.90 -42.28 1.95
C VAL A 159 -30.00 -43.24 0.76
N ASN A 160 -29.17 -43.05 -0.26
CA ASN A 160 -29.14 -43.92 -1.44
C ASN A 160 -28.81 -45.38 -1.08
N ALA A 161 -27.89 -45.60 -0.14
CA ALA A 161 -27.56 -46.95 0.32
C ALA A 161 -28.73 -47.62 1.05
N LEU A 162 -29.47 -46.88 1.88
CA LEU A 162 -30.66 -47.38 2.55
C LEU A 162 -31.80 -47.69 1.57
N GLU A 163 -32.02 -46.83 0.58
CA GLU A 163 -33.02 -47.07 -0.48
C GLU A 163 -32.67 -48.30 -1.33
N ALA A 164 -31.39 -48.47 -1.69
CA ALA A 164 -30.92 -49.63 -2.43
C ALA A 164 -31.15 -50.93 -1.63
N TYR A 165 -30.85 -50.91 -0.34
CA TYR A 165 -31.10 -52.04 0.55
C TYR A 165 -32.59 -52.40 0.66
N GLN A 166 -33.46 -51.38 0.79
CA GLN A 166 -34.91 -51.58 0.80
C GLN A 166 -35.44 -52.18 -0.51
N ARG A 167 -34.93 -51.73 -1.67
CA ARG A 167 -35.32 -52.29 -2.97
C ARG A 167 -34.96 -53.77 -3.10
N VAL A 168 -33.78 -54.17 -2.61
CA VAL A 168 -33.36 -55.58 -2.63
C VAL A 168 -34.27 -56.42 -1.73
N LEU A 169 -34.59 -55.95 -0.52
CA LEU A 169 -35.50 -56.67 0.38
C LEU A 169 -36.89 -56.85 -0.21
N LEU A 170 -37.44 -55.81 -0.84
CA LEU A 170 -38.76 -55.87 -1.49
C LEU A 170 -38.76 -56.79 -2.73
N ALA A 171 -37.62 -56.96 -3.41
CA ALA A 171 -37.52 -57.87 -4.55
C ALA A 171 -37.38 -59.35 -4.15
N GLN A 172 -37.08 -59.63 -2.87
CA GLN A 172 -36.94 -60.99 -2.32
C GLN A 172 -38.18 -61.48 -1.57
N ALA A 173 -39.14 -60.58 -1.30
CA ALA A 173 -40.41 -60.88 -0.65
C ALA A 173 -41.51 -61.18 -1.70
#